data_AF-A0A5S4YK10-F1
#
_entry.id   AF-A0A5S4YK10-F1
#
_cell.length_a   1.000
_cell.length_b   1.000
_cell.length_c   1.000
_cell.angle_alpha   90.00
_cell.angle_beta   90.00
_cell.angle_gamma   90.00
#
_symmetry.space_group_name_H-M   'P 1'
#
loop_
_entity.id
_entity.type
_entity.pdbx_description
1 polymer ?
#
loop_
_entity_poly.entity_id
_entity_poly.type
_entity_poly.pdbx_seq_one_letter_code
_entity_poly.pdbx_strand_id
1 'polypeptide(L)'
;MRVVRCVALIIAAAILGSCSTVPPLSEATGSIPIRDIVERVKCELADSFSEKIREPHYRWLQYWAAKVDMTLAANNLGSIAPVGSYIEPLGTASGVAQQFTFGAGASISGQAVRTEAVSFSLSLVELRRWRQEMIAQSVKYNLPDPCAPGLRGNLAGDLGLNEWANSALSPVVTRDLQAGDHPAPGAAKAAAQPLVTVKPPTIKGVQGPRQIADEAVKDAAKSYEAAKKSANDAEQASKNAARSIAQSLFREVEDREFLRISRQIASVAEHQAKAARDDEATAKDKTEQASGIAKTIEDGDTGSEAYQRANQVKTLAEDVAKLAADAGEQSKAAIENAKNVVVRIPDPPIDSISHSVQFIVTAGASVAPSWTLVRFRGPTGNLASVTATQTHTLNIALGPRGDNGARYSQEAVRALQNLTIQQIRLAP
;
A
#
# COMPACT_ATOMS: atom_id res chain seq x y z
N MET A 1 1.57 -59.47 53.85
CA MET A 1 0.75 -59.30 52.62
C MET A 1 0.13 -57.90 52.41
N ARG A 2 0.13 -56.96 53.39
CA ARG A 2 -0.44 -55.60 53.18
C ARG A 2 0.51 -54.60 52.50
N VAL A 3 1.83 -54.72 52.71
CA VAL A 3 2.84 -53.81 52.12
C VAL A 3 3.01 -54.02 50.61
N VAL A 4 2.87 -55.26 50.13
CA VAL A 4 2.98 -55.59 48.69
C VAL A 4 1.83 -54.97 47.87
N ARG A 5 0.65 -54.76 48.46
CA ARG A 5 -0.49 -54.11 47.79
C ARG A 5 -0.33 -52.58 47.65
N CYS A 6 0.36 -51.91 48.58
CA CYS A 6 0.61 -50.48 48.47
C CYS A 6 1.71 -50.15 47.45
N VAL A 7 2.76 -50.97 47.35
CA VAL A 7 3.83 -50.76 46.35
C VAL A 7 3.34 -51.01 44.93
N ALA A 8 2.44 -51.98 44.72
CA ALA A 8 1.83 -52.24 43.41
C ALA A 8 0.97 -51.06 42.91
N LEU A 9 0.31 -50.32 43.80
CA LEU A 9 -0.49 -49.13 43.44
C LEU A 9 0.37 -47.93 43.05
N ILE A 10 1.55 -47.76 43.66
CA ILE A 10 2.47 -46.65 43.34
C ILE A 10 3.18 -46.90 42.00
N ILE A 11 3.56 -48.16 41.71
CA ILE A 11 4.20 -48.52 40.43
C ILE A 11 3.18 -48.44 39.27
N ALA A 12 1.91 -48.79 39.50
CA ALA A 12 0.85 -48.62 38.49
C ALA A 12 0.57 -47.14 38.15
N ALA A 13 0.71 -46.22 39.12
CA ALA A 13 0.55 -44.78 38.88
C ALA A 13 1.71 -44.16 38.08
N ALA A 14 2.93 -44.69 38.20
CA ALA A 14 4.10 -44.17 37.50
C ALA A 14 4.17 -44.57 36.00
N ILE A 15 3.52 -45.67 35.60
CA ILE A 15 3.55 -46.17 34.22
C ILE A 15 2.48 -45.48 33.33
N LEU A 16 1.49 -44.79 33.93
CA LEU A 16 0.50 -44.00 33.19
C LEU A 16 0.98 -42.59 32.77
N GLY A 17 2.23 -42.23 33.07
CA GLY A 17 2.87 -40.98 32.63
C GLY A 17 3.45 -41.03 31.22
N SER A 18 2.98 -41.92 30.35
CA SER A 18 3.54 -42.11 29.00
C SER A 18 3.19 -40.95 28.07
N CYS A 19 4.22 -40.18 27.70
CA CYS A 19 4.43 -39.52 26.41
C CYS A 19 3.18 -39.17 25.61
N SER A 20 2.48 -38.09 25.96
CA SER A 20 1.59 -37.42 25.01
C SER A 20 2.45 -36.76 23.94
N THR A 21 2.82 -37.52 22.90
CA THR A 21 3.34 -36.94 21.66
C THR A 21 2.20 -36.14 21.04
N VAL A 22 2.30 -34.83 21.10
CA VAL A 22 1.36 -33.92 20.44
C VAL A 22 1.41 -34.25 18.94
N PRO A 23 0.33 -34.79 18.33
CA PRO A 23 0.34 -35.14 16.93
C PRO A 23 0.67 -33.91 16.07
N PRO A 24 1.36 -34.09 14.92
CA PRO A 24 1.69 -33.00 14.02
C PRO A 24 0.42 -32.28 13.56
N LEU A 25 0.50 -30.95 13.56
CA LEU A 25 -0.62 -30.00 13.45
C LEU A 25 -1.54 -30.22 12.24
N SER A 26 -0.99 -30.74 11.14
CA SER A 26 -1.70 -30.96 9.87
C SER A 26 -2.71 -32.12 9.93
N GLU A 27 -2.47 -33.12 10.78
CA GLU A 27 -3.35 -34.30 10.87
C GLU A 27 -4.49 -34.12 11.89
N ALA A 28 -4.26 -33.36 12.97
CA ALA A 28 -5.21 -33.29 14.07
C ALA A 28 -6.32 -32.23 13.89
N THR A 29 -6.13 -31.23 13.02
CA THR A 29 -7.02 -30.05 12.99
C THR A 29 -7.73 -29.82 11.67
N GLY A 30 -7.43 -30.58 10.61
CA GLY A 30 -7.95 -30.27 9.27
C GLY A 30 -7.72 -28.79 8.91
N SER A 31 -6.57 -28.25 9.31
CA SER A 31 -6.32 -26.81 9.29
C SER A 31 -6.40 -26.27 7.86
N ILE A 32 -7.22 -25.24 7.69
CA ILE A 32 -7.33 -24.52 6.43
C ILE A 32 -5.96 -23.87 6.17
N PRO A 33 -5.27 -24.20 5.08
CA PRO A 33 -3.95 -23.63 4.84
C PRO A 33 -4.09 -22.12 4.62
N ILE A 34 -3.17 -21.33 5.20
CA ILE A 34 -3.12 -19.87 5.07
C ILE A 34 -3.26 -19.43 3.61
N ARG A 35 -2.65 -20.18 2.69
CA ARG A 35 -2.73 -19.95 1.25
C ARG A 35 -4.17 -19.86 0.75
N ASP A 36 -5.05 -20.76 1.18
CA ASP A 36 -6.43 -20.82 0.70
C ASP A 36 -7.22 -19.61 1.20
N ILE A 37 -6.95 -19.15 2.42
CA ILE A 37 -7.56 -17.92 2.97
C ILE A 37 -7.07 -16.69 2.18
N VAL A 38 -5.76 -16.60 1.92
CA VAL A 38 -5.18 -15.49 1.14
C VAL A 38 -5.72 -15.48 -0.29
N GLU A 39 -5.85 -16.65 -0.92
CA GLU A 39 -6.43 -16.79 -2.26
C GLU A 39 -7.91 -16.39 -2.28
N ARG A 40 -8.69 -16.78 -1.27
CA ARG A 40 -10.09 -16.36 -1.13
C ARG A 40 -10.25 -14.84 -0.94
N VAL A 41 -9.44 -14.25 -0.05
CA VAL A 41 -9.44 -12.78 0.16
C VAL A 41 -9.07 -12.06 -1.14
N LYS A 42 -8.08 -12.57 -1.88
CA LYS A 42 -7.73 -12.02 -3.20
C LYS A 42 -8.90 -12.10 -4.18
N CYS A 43 -9.58 -13.24 -4.27
CA CYS A 43 -10.73 -13.42 -5.14
C CYS A 43 -11.85 -12.42 -4.82
N GLU A 44 -12.28 -12.34 -3.57
CA GLU A 44 -13.39 -11.47 -3.18
C GLU A 44 -13.02 -9.99 -3.30
N LEU A 45 -11.80 -9.59 -2.96
CA LEU A 45 -11.33 -8.23 -3.22
C LEU A 45 -11.27 -7.93 -4.73
N ALA A 46 -10.83 -8.89 -5.55
CA ALA A 46 -10.79 -8.69 -6.99
C ALA A 46 -12.19 -8.48 -7.55
N ASP A 47 -13.14 -9.34 -7.18
CA ASP A 47 -14.50 -9.28 -7.65
C ASP A 47 -15.19 -7.99 -7.16
N SER A 48 -15.01 -7.61 -5.88
CA SER A 48 -15.61 -6.40 -5.28
C SER A 48 -15.18 -5.09 -5.93
N PHE A 49 -13.94 -5.00 -6.43
CA PHE A 49 -13.38 -3.77 -6.98
C PHE A 49 -13.19 -3.78 -8.50
N SER A 50 -13.21 -4.94 -9.15
CA SER A 50 -12.94 -5.05 -10.60
C SER A 50 -13.93 -4.28 -11.47
N GLU A 51 -15.22 -4.34 -11.13
CA GLU A 51 -16.27 -3.58 -11.82
C GLU A 51 -16.16 -2.09 -11.51
N LYS A 52 -15.97 -1.75 -10.23
CA LYS A 52 -15.88 -0.37 -9.76
C LYS A 52 -14.77 0.40 -10.45
N ILE A 53 -13.58 -0.19 -10.55
CA ILE A 53 -12.41 0.46 -11.18
C ILE A 53 -12.65 0.79 -12.66
N ARG A 54 -13.60 0.14 -13.33
CA ARG A 54 -13.97 0.45 -14.73
C ARG A 54 -14.87 1.66 -14.84
N GLU A 55 -15.60 2.00 -13.78
CA GLU A 55 -16.53 3.12 -13.81
C GLU A 55 -15.76 4.45 -13.74
N PRO A 56 -16.10 5.45 -14.58
CA PRO A 56 -15.34 6.70 -14.67
C PRO A 56 -15.18 7.45 -13.34
N HIS A 57 -16.19 7.40 -12.47
CA HIS A 57 -16.20 8.10 -11.18
C HIS A 57 -15.35 7.42 -10.10
N TYR A 58 -14.90 6.19 -10.35
CA TYR A 58 -14.01 5.40 -9.49
C TYR A 58 -12.60 5.27 -10.05
N ARG A 59 -12.24 6.00 -11.11
CA ARG A 59 -10.88 5.94 -11.71
C ARG A 59 -9.77 6.19 -10.68
N TRP A 60 -10.02 6.98 -9.64
CA TRP A 60 -9.06 7.21 -8.55
C TRP A 60 -8.72 5.92 -7.77
N LEU A 61 -9.65 4.96 -7.65
CA LEU A 61 -9.43 3.68 -6.95
C LEU A 61 -8.37 2.82 -7.61
N GLN A 62 -8.10 2.99 -8.91
CA GLN A 62 -7.12 2.12 -9.60
C GLN A 62 -5.71 2.22 -9.00
N TYR A 63 -5.41 3.32 -8.30
CA TYR A 63 -4.13 3.56 -7.65
C TYR A 63 -4.11 3.17 -6.17
N TRP A 64 -5.21 2.62 -5.67
CA TRP A 64 -5.30 2.17 -4.31
C TRP A 64 -4.61 0.83 -4.10
N ALA A 65 -4.17 0.62 -2.88
CA ALA A 65 -3.68 -0.67 -2.43
C ALA A 65 -4.43 -1.07 -1.17
N ALA A 66 -4.82 -2.34 -1.12
CA ALA A 66 -5.32 -2.99 0.08
C ALA A 66 -4.12 -3.47 0.89
N LYS A 67 -4.09 -3.14 2.17
CA LYS A 67 -3.28 -3.82 3.17
C LYS A 67 -4.20 -4.72 4.00
N VAL A 68 -3.80 -5.97 4.12
CA VAL A 68 -4.57 -7.00 4.79
C VAL A 68 -3.72 -7.56 5.93
N ASP A 69 -4.21 -7.34 7.15
CA ASP A 69 -3.63 -7.89 8.38
C ASP A 69 -4.57 -8.99 8.89
N MET A 70 -4.12 -10.24 8.81
CA MET A 70 -4.87 -11.41 9.24
C MET A 70 -4.27 -11.98 10.51
N THR A 71 -5.12 -12.22 11.51
CA THR A 71 -4.75 -12.90 12.76
C THR A 71 -5.58 -14.17 12.90
N LEU A 72 -4.90 -15.31 12.91
CA LEU A 72 -5.49 -16.64 13.05
C LEU A 72 -5.26 -17.09 14.49
N ALA A 73 -6.32 -17.23 15.28
CA ALA A 73 -6.22 -17.74 16.65
C ALA A 73 -6.91 -19.12 16.73
N ALA A 74 -6.12 -20.17 16.85
CA ALA A 74 -6.64 -21.51 17.09
C ALA A 74 -6.68 -21.78 18.60
N ASN A 75 -7.88 -22.02 19.13
CA ASN A 75 -8.09 -22.46 20.51
C ASN A 75 -8.61 -23.90 20.53
N ASN A 76 -7.74 -24.84 20.88
CA ASN A 76 -8.10 -26.24 21.01
C ASN A 76 -8.39 -26.55 22.47
N LEU A 77 -9.66 -26.85 22.75
CA LEU A 77 -10.13 -27.31 24.05
C LEU A 77 -10.38 -28.82 23.96
N GLY A 78 -9.42 -29.59 24.47
CA GLY A 78 -9.58 -31.03 24.66
C GLY A 78 -10.03 -31.29 26.10
N SER A 79 -11.18 -31.94 26.29
CA SER A 79 -11.61 -32.41 27.60
C SER A 79 -11.86 -33.92 27.56
N ILE A 80 -11.23 -34.61 28.51
CA ILE A 80 -11.46 -36.02 28.78
C ILE A 80 -12.06 -36.09 30.17
N ALA A 81 -13.33 -36.47 30.26
CA ALA A 81 -14.07 -36.54 31.52
C ALA A 81 -14.73 -37.92 31.68
N PRO A 82 -13.96 -38.97 32.04
CA PRO A 82 -14.54 -40.25 32.43
C PRO A 82 -15.39 -40.07 33.68
N VAL A 83 -16.71 -40.22 33.54
CA VAL A 83 -17.65 -40.29 34.66
C VAL A 83 -18.09 -41.74 34.84
N GLY A 84 -17.65 -42.40 35.90
CA GLY A 84 -18.16 -43.71 36.28
C GLY A 84 -19.29 -43.56 37.30
N SER A 85 -20.47 -44.13 37.03
CA SER A 85 -21.54 -44.21 38.02
C SER A 85 -21.83 -45.67 38.38
N TYR A 86 -21.70 -46.00 39.66
CA TYR A 86 -22.11 -47.27 40.21
C TYR A 86 -23.53 -47.13 40.79
N ILE A 87 -24.46 -47.96 40.33
CA ILE A 87 -25.86 -47.95 40.78
C ILE A 87 -26.10 -49.25 41.53
N GLU A 88 -26.30 -49.16 42.84
CA GLU A 88 -26.73 -50.27 43.67
C GLU A 88 -28.26 -50.19 43.82
N PRO A 89 -29.03 -51.10 43.22
CA PRO A 89 -30.46 -51.18 43.49
C PRO A 89 -30.63 -51.69 44.91
N LEU A 90 -31.06 -50.81 45.81
CA LEU A 90 -31.49 -51.21 47.14
C LEU A 90 -32.88 -51.86 46.99
N GLY A 91 -33.12 -52.98 47.67
CA GLY A 91 -34.37 -53.74 47.52
C GLY A 91 -35.62 -52.86 47.68
N THR A 92 -36.74 -53.31 47.10
CA THR A 92 -38.04 -52.64 47.20
C THR A 92 -38.54 -52.61 48.65
N ALA A 93 -38.43 -51.47 49.31
CA ALA A 93 -39.08 -51.23 50.59
C ALA A 93 -40.49 -50.68 50.34
N SER A 94 -41.52 -51.41 50.78
CA SER A 94 -42.94 -51.00 50.67
C SER A 94 -43.46 -50.78 49.24
N GLY A 95 -42.95 -51.55 48.27
CA GLY A 95 -43.40 -51.47 46.86
C GLY A 95 -42.82 -50.32 46.04
N VAL A 96 -41.95 -49.48 46.63
CA VAL A 96 -41.23 -48.42 45.90
C VAL A 96 -39.78 -48.87 45.70
N ALA A 97 -39.34 -48.92 44.44
CA ALA A 97 -37.95 -49.26 44.12
C ALA A 97 -37.01 -48.12 44.56
N GLN A 98 -36.01 -48.44 45.39
CA GLN A 98 -35.01 -47.48 45.85
C GLN A 98 -33.68 -47.76 45.13
N GLN A 99 -33.02 -46.73 44.61
CA GLN A 99 -31.72 -46.88 43.94
C GLN A 99 -30.71 -45.92 44.57
N PHE A 100 -29.54 -46.43 44.95
CA PHE A 100 -28.41 -45.63 45.42
C PHE A 100 -27.39 -45.52 44.28
N THR A 101 -27.02 -44.30 43.92
CA THR A 101 -26.04 -44.04 42.85
C THR A 101 -24.82 -43.35 43.42
N PHE A 102 -23.64 -43.95 43.23
CA PHE A 102 -22.35 -43.38 43.57
C PHE A 102 -21.60 -43.01 42.28
N GLY A 103 -21.27 -41.73 42.10
CA GLY A 103 -20.53 -41.23 40.94
C GLY A 103 -19.09 -40.86 41.32
N ALA A 104 -18.12 -41.33 40.54
CA ALA A 104 -16.73 -40.87 40.59
C ALA A 104 -16.32 -40.37 39.21
N GLY A 105 -15.82 -39.12 39.13
CA GLY A 105 -15.38 -38.51 37.89
C GLY A 105 -13.98 -37.91 38.03
N ALA A 106 -13.16 -38.07 37.00
CA ALA A 106 -11.92 -37.33 36.83
C ALA A 106 -12.03 -36.54 35.52
N SER A 107 -11.69 -35.25 35.53
CA SER A 107 -11.67 -34.43 34.31
C SER A 107 -10.26 -33.93 34.06
N ILE A 108 -9.73 -34.22 32.87
CA ILE A 108 -8.48 -33.64 32.36
C ILE A 108 -8.87 -32.71 31.22
N SER A 109 -8.65 -31.41 31.41
CA SER A 109 -8.83 -30.40 30.36
C SER A 109 -7.48 -29.86 29.93
N GLY A 110 -7.20 -29.92 28.63
CA GLY A 110 -6.05 -29.28 28.00
C GLY A 110 -6.51 -28.16 27.10
N GLN A 111 -5.91 -26.97 27.25
CA GLN A 111 -6.09 -25.86 26.34
C GLN A 111 -4.78 -25.59 25.61
N ALA A 112 -4.82 -25.54 24.27
CA ALA A 112 -3.72 -25.10 23.44
C ALA A 112 -4.18 -23.91 22.60
N VAL A 113 -3.53 -22.75 22.79
CA VAL A 113 -3.77 -21.53 22.01
C VAL A 113 -2.58 -21.25 21.11
N ARG A 114 -2.83 -21.05 19.81
CA ARG A 114 -1.82 -20.65 18.83
C ARG A 114 -2.33 -19.45 18.05
N THR A 115 -1.49 -18.42 17.93
CA THR A 115 -1.80 -17.21 17.16
C THR A 115 -0.80 -17.05 16.03
N GLU A 116 -1.29 -16.91 14.80
CA GLU A 116 -0.48 -16.64 13.61
C GLU A 116 -0.94 -15.32 12.98
N ALA A 117 0.01 -14.42 12.73
CA ALA A 117 -0.26 -13.13 12.09
C ALA A 117 0.37 -13.11 10.70
N VAL A 118 -0.42 -12.77 9.69
CA VAL A 118 0.01 -12.64 8.29
C VAL A 118 -0.42 -11.27 7.79
N SER A 119 0.55 -10.44 7.40
CA SER A 119 0.32 -9.14 6.78
C SER A 119 0.78 -9.19 5.34
N PHE A 120 -0.10 -8.83 4.40
CA PHE A 120 0.26 -8.68 3.01
C PHE A 120 -0.46 -7.50 2.38
N SER A 121 -0.05 -7.18 1.15
CA SER A 121 -0.58 -6.04 0.44
C SER A 121 -0.85 -6.33 -1.02
N LEU A 122 -1.94 -5.78 -1.53
CA LEU A 122 -2.43 -6.00 -2.89
C LEU A 122 -2.70 -4.65 -3.54
N SER A 123 -2.05 -4.37 -4.68
CA SER A 123 -2.44 -3.22 -5.49
C SER A 123 -3.74 -3.55 -6.23
N LEU A 124 -4.73 -2.67 -6.22
CA LEU A 124 -6.02 -2.97 -6.90
C LEU A 124 -5.85 -3.20 -8.41
N VAL A 125 -4.95 -2.45 -9.07
CA VAL A 125 -4.59 -2.68 -10.48
C VAL A 125 -3.98 -4.05 -10.73
N GLU A 126 -3.10 -4.52 -9.84
CA GLU A 126 -2.47 -5.83 -9.94
C GLU A 126 -3.50 -6.94 -9.69
N LEU A 127 -4.38 -6.72 -8.72
CA LEU A 127 -5.44 -7.66 -8.38
C LEU A 127 -6.43 -7.83 -9.54
N ARG A 128 -6.79 -6.73 -10.21
CA ARG A 128 -7.59 -6.75 -11.44
C ARG A 128 -6.91 -7.57 -12.54
N ARG A 129 -5.63 -7.30 -12.82
CA ARG A 129 -4.86 -8.02 -13.85
C ARG A 129 -4.78 -9.51 -13.54
N TRP A 130 -4.44 -9.85 -12.30
CA TRP A 130 -4.40 -11.22 -11.82
C TRP A 130 -5.74 -11.93 -12.02
N ARG A 131 -6.87 -11.28 -11.68
CA ARG A 131 -8.21 -11.85 -11.88
C ARG A 131 -8.52 -12.09 -13.36
N GLN A 132 -8.18 -11.15 -14.23
CA GLN A 132 -8.33 -11.30 -15.68
C GLN A 132 -7.50 -12.46 -16.23
N GLU A 133 -6.25 -12.61 -15.79
CA GLU A 133 -5.38 -13.73 -16.18
C GLU A 133 -5.96 -15.08 -15.72
N MET A 134 -6.49 -15.15 -14.50
CA MET A 134 -7.13 -16.36 -13.96
C MET A 134 -8.38 -16.74 -14.75
N ILE A 135 -9.23 -15.77 -15.11
CA ILE A 135 -10.41 -15.99 -15.96
C ILE A 135 -9.98 -16.42 -17.37
N ALA A 136 -8.96 -15.78 -17.95
CA ALA A 136 -8.47 -16.16 -19.27
C ALA A 136 -7.92 -17.60 -19.28
N GLN A 137 -7.24 -18.02 -18.22
CA GLN A 137 -6.76 -19.39 -18.06
C GLN A 137 -7.92 -20.37 -17.85
N SER A 138 -8.90 -20.05 -17.01
CA SER A 138 -10.05 -20.93 -16.77
C SER A 138 -10.83 -21.19 -18.06
N VAL A 139 -11.05 -20.14 -18.86
CA VAL A 139 -11.68 -20.25 -20.19
C VAL A 139 -10.81 -21.06 -21.15
N LYS A 140 -9.50 -20.79 -21.22
CA LYS A 140 -8.58 -21.47 -22.15
C LYS A 140 -8.50 -22.98 -21.91
N TYR A 141 -8.54 -23.41 -20.65
CA TYR A 141 -8.36 -24.82 -20.27
C TYR A 141 -9.67 -25.50 -19.83
N ASN A 142 -10.82 -24.83 -19.99
CA ASN A 142 -12.13 -25.29 -19.50
C ASN A 142 -12.08 -25.73 -18.03
N LEU A 143 -11.34 -24.98 -17.21
CA LEU A 143 -11.24 -25.21 -15.77
C LEU A 143 -12.36 -24.45 -15.05
N PRO A 144 -12.87 -24.96 -13.91
CA PRO A 144 -13.75 -24.19 -13.05
C PRO A 144 -13.13 -22.85 -12.65
N ASP A 145 -13.96 -21.82 -12.44
CA ASP A 145 -13.47 -20.53 -11.96
C ASP A 145 -12.77 -20.73 -10.60
N PRO A 146 -11.47 -20.41 -10.47
CA PRO A 146 -10.72 -20.56 -9.22
C PRO A 146 -11.30 -19.75 -8.05
N CYS A 147 -12.09 -18.70 -8.34
CA CYS A 147 -12.75 -17.88 -7.33
C CYS A 147 -14.21 -18.29 -7.05
N ALA A 148 -14.74 -19.30 -7.75
CA ALA A 148 -16.11 -19.74 -7.49
C ALA A 148 -16.25 -20.30 -6.06
N PRO A 149 -17.32 -19.91 -5.32
CA PRO A 149 -17.56 -20.41 -3.98
C PRO A 149 -17.70 -21.95 -3.98
N GLY A 150 -17.11 -22.60 -2.98
CA GLY A 150 -17.31 -24.03 -2.68
C GLY A 150 -16.36 -25.04 -3.35
N LEU A 151 -15.41 -24.62 -4.19
CA LEU A 151 -14.48 -25.56 -4.85
C LEU A 151 -13.27 -25.98 -3.99
N ARG A 152 -12.92 -25.23 -2.93
CA ARG A 152 -11.74 -25.50 -2.08
C ARG A 152 -12.00 -25.16 -0.62
N GLY A 153 -12.21 -26.19 0.20
CA GLY A 153 -12.17 -26.10 1.68
C GLY A 153 -13.42 -25.52 2.35
N ASN A 154 -13.51 -25.71 3.67
CA ASN A 154 -14.66 -25.40 4.53
C ASN A 154 -14.95 -23.89 4.73
N LEU A 155 -14.44 -23.00 3.87
CA LEU A 155 -14.77 -21.58 3.86
C LEU A 155 -15.96 -21.32 2.92
N ALA A 156 -17.09 -21.97 3.21
CA ALA A 156 -18.26 -21.95 2.31
C ALA A 156 -19.02 -20.61 2.28
N GLY A 157 -18.60 -19.62 3.08
CA GLY A 157 -19.24 -18.31 3.17
C GLY A 157 -18.57 -17.24 2.31
N ASP A 158 -19.36 -16.24 1.93
CA ASP A 158 -18.87 -14.94 1.43
C ASP A 158 -18.30 -14.14 2.64
N LEU A 159 -17.13 -13.50 2.50
CA LEU A 159 -16.62 -12.61 3.56
C LEU A 159 -17.37 -11.27 3.59
N GLY A 160 -18.29 -11.04 2.66
CA GLY A 160 -19.11 -9.83 2.59
C GLY A 160 -18.35 -8.61 2.09
N LEU A 161 -17.20 -8.82 1.44
CA LEU A 161 -16.34 -7.72 0.99
C LEU A 161 -16.99 -6.90 -0.12
N ASN A 162 -17.89 -7.50 -0.89
CA ASN A 162 -18.61 -6.81 -1.95
C ASN A 162 -19.64 -5.84 -1.35
N GLU A 163 -20.47 -6.31 -0.43
CA GLU A 163 -21.43 -5.50 0.32
C GLU A 163 -20.74 -4.38 1.07
N TRP A 164 -19.61 -4.68 1.72
CA TRP A 164 -18.79 -3.68 2.37
C TRP A 164 -18.25 -2.64 1.37
N ALA A 165 -17.65 -3.06 0.27
CA ALA A 165 -17.11 -2.14 -0.73
C ALA A 165 -18.22 -1.25 -1.33
N ASN A 166 -19.40 -1.82 -1.60
CA ASN A 166 -20.59 -1.09 -2.05
C ASN A 166 -21.04 -0.06 -1.01
N SER A 167 -21.13 -0.45 0.25
CA SER A 167 -21.55 0.44 1.34
C SER A 167 -20.53 1.56 1.55
N ALA A 168 -19.24 1.23 1.60
CA ALA A 168 -18.15 2.18 1.86
C ALA A 168 -18.00 3.21 0.74
N LEU A 169 -18.28 2.82 -0.51
CA LEU A 169 -18.20 3.69 -1.68
C LEU A 169 -19.53 4.33 -2.06
N SER A 170 -20.62 4.02 -1.35
CA SER A 170 -21.94 4.59 -1.62
C SER A 170 -21.98 6.13 -1.66
N PRO A 171 -21.23 6.89 -0.83
CA PRO A 171 -21.23 8.36 -0.91
C PRO A 171 -20.68 8.92 -2.24
N VAL A 172 -19.88 8.13 -2.95
CA VAL A 172 -19.33 8.51 -4.26
C VAL A 172 -20.37 8.29 -5.35
N VAL A 173 -21.16 7.21 -5.25
CA VAL A 173 -22.30 6.94 -6.17
C VAL A 173 -23.37 8.01 -6.02
N THR A 174 -23.71 8.39 -4.78
CA THR A 174 -24.70 9.44 -4.50
C THR A 174 -24.19 10.85 -4.83
N ARG A 175 -22.91 10.98 -5.20
CA ARG A 175 -22.20 12.23 -5.48
C ARG A 175 -22.10 13.18 -4.30
N ASP A 176 -22.30 12.67 -3.09
CA ASP A 176 -22.04 13.41 -1.85
C ASP A 176 -20.55 13.69 -1.70
N LEU A 177 -19.71 12.76 -2.18
CA LEU A 177 -18.28 12.95 -2.34
C LEU A 177 -17.88 12.78 -3.81
N GLN A 178 -17.07 13.69 -4.33
CA GLN A 178 -16.57 13.65 -5.69
C GLN A 178 -15.05 13.77 -5.69
N ALA A 179 -14.40 12.99 -6.55
CA ALA A 179 -12.97 13.13 -6.75
C ALA A 179 -12.68 14.52 -7.33
N GLY A 180 -11.68 15.21 -6.81
CA GLY A 180 -11.37 16.57 -7.23
C GLY A 180 -9.95 16.98 -6.86
N ASP A 181 -9.58 18.22 -7.14
CA ASP A 181 -8.29 18.77 -6.71
C ASP A 181 -8.48 19.37 -5.32
N HIS A 182 -7.95 18.72 -4.29
CA HIS A 182 -8.07 19.15 -2.91
C HIS A 182 -6.69 19.60 -2.43
N PRO A 183 -6.51 20.85 -1.95
CA PRO A 183 -5.25 21.21 -1.34
C PRO A 183 -5.02 20.29 -0.14
N ALA A 184 -3.91 19.56 -0.14
CA ALA A 184 -3.61 18.62 0.93
C ALA A 184 -3.74 19.31 2.30
N PRO A 185 -4.40 18.68 3.28
CA PRO A 185 -4.65 19.31 4.57
C PRO A 185 -3.33 19.70 5.24
N GLY A 186 -3.12 21.00 5.42
CA GLY A 186 -1.89 21.56 6.00
C GLY A 186 -0.72 21.74 5.02
N ALA A 187 -0.90 21.51 3.71
CA ALA A 187 0.09 21.91 2.72
C ALA A 187 0.15 23.43 2.65
N ALA A 188 1.15 24.01 3.32
CA ALA A 188 1.54 25.38 3.07
C ALA A 188 1.76 25.54 1.56
N LYS A 189 1.17 26.59 0.98
CA LYS A 189 1.34 26.97 -0.43
C LYS A 189 2.82 26.81 -0.77
N ALA A 190 3.16 25.85 -1.63
CA ALA A 190 4.56 25.59 -1.99
C ALA A 190 5.20 26.93 -2.35
N ALA A 191 6.24 27.31 -1.62
CA ALA A 191 6.89 28.60 -1.83
C ALA A 191 7.24 28.70 -3.31
N ALA A 192 6.72 29.71 -3.99
CA ALA A 192 7.02 29.94 -5.40
C ALA A 192 8.55 29.94 -5.52
N GLN A 193 9.09 29.02 -6.34
CA GLN A 193 10.53 28.99 -6.53
C GLN A 193 10.96 30.37 -7.05
N PRO A 194 11.98 30.99 -6.44
CA PRO A 194 12.38 32.33 -6.81
C PRO A 194 12.80 32.33 -8.28
N LEU A 195 12.00 33.02 -9.08
CA LEU A 195 12.28 33.26 -10.48
C LEU A 195 13.56 34.08 -10.59
N VAL A 196 14.52 33.60 -11.37
CA VAL A 196 15.74 34.34 -11.63
C VAL A 196 15.38 35.52 -12.54
N THR A 197 15.04 36.66 -11.94
CA THR A 197 14.94 37.93 -12.66
C THR A 197 16.35 38.51 -12.77
N VAL A 198 16.95 38.38 -13.94
CA VAL A 198 18.18 39.09 -14.27
C VAL A 198 17.81 40.55 -14.52
N LYS A 199 18.19 41.45 -13.60
CA LYS A 199 17.99 42.88 -13.81
C LYS A 199 19.04 43.37 -14.82
N PRO A 200 18.67 44.21 -15.81
CA PRO A 200 19.64 44.80 -16.73
C PRO A 200 20.78 45.52 -15.98
N PRO A 201 22.02 45.44 -16.50
CA PRO A 201 23.16 46.13 -15.91
C PRO A 201 22.86 47.63 -15.79
N THR A 202 22.93 48.18 -14.58
CA THR A 202 22.69 49.61 -14.33
C THR A 202 24.02 50.28 -14.02
N ILE A 203 24.74 50.71 -15.06
CA ILE A 203 26.01 51.44 -14.89
C ILE A 203 25.67 52.83 -14.34
N LYS A 204 26.10 53.14 -13.10
CA LYS A 204 25.90 54.46 -12.48
C LYS A 204 27.24 55.18 -12.35
N GLY A 205 27.38 56.33 -13.02
CA GLY A 205 28.50 57.28 -12.86
C GLY A 205 29.36 57.46 -14.11
N VAL A 206 30.19 58.51 -14.12
CA VAL A 206 31.23 58.74 -15.15
C VAL A 206 32.37 57.75 -14.88
N GLN A 207 32.32 56.60 -15.55
CA GLN A 207 33.32 55.55 -15.46
C GLN A 207 34.26 55.60 -16.67
N GLY A 208 35.54 55.28 -16.47
CA GLY A 208 36.48 55.10 -17.57
C GLY A 208 36.17 53.85 -18.41
N PRO A 209 36.68 53.74 -19.65
CA PRO A 209 36.35 52.64 -20.57
C PRO A 209 36.69 51.25 -19.99
N ARG A 210 37.76 51.14 -19.19
CA ARG A 210 38.13 49.91 -18.49
C ARG A 210 37.09 49.48 -17.46
N GLN A 211 36.61 50.42 -16.63
CA GLN A 211 35.57 50.13 -15.64
C GLN A 211 34.26 49.70 -16.30
N ILE A 212 33.88 50.37 -17.39
CA ILE A 212 32.69 49.99 -18.18
C ILE A 212 32.82 48.57 -18.72
N ALA A 213 33.99 48.21 -19.28
CA ALA A 213 34.24 46.88 -19.83
C ALA A 213 34.23 45.80 -18.73
N ASP A 214 34.91 46.03 -17.61
CA ASP A 214 34.99 45.08 -16.49
C ASP A 214 33.61 44.80 -15.87
N GLU A 215 32.82 45.85 -15.64
CA GLU A 215 31.47 45.73 -15.09
C GLU A 215 30.54 45.00 -16.07
N ALA A 216 30.62 45.33 -17.36
CA ALA A 216 29.84 44.65 -18.40
C ALA A 216 30.20 43.16 -18.56
N VAL A 217 31.49 42.78 -18.51
CA VAL A 217 31.91 41.37 -18.54
C VAL A 217 31.42 40.61 -17.31
N LYS A 218 31.48 41.23 -16.12
CA LYS A 218 30.99 40.62 -14.89
C LYS A 218 29.47 40.38 -14.95
N ASP A 219 28.72 41.35 -15.47
CA ASP A 219 27.27 41.22 -15.63
C ASP A 219 26.88 40.21 -16.72
N ALA A 220 27.66 40.12 -17.81
CA ALA A 220 27.52 39.10 -18.83
C ALA A 220 27.75 37.69 -18.24
N ALA A 221 28.84 37.49 -17.48
CA ALA A 221 29.14 36.21 -16.83
C ALA A 221 28.03 35.77 -15.86
N LYS A 222 27.50 36.71 -15.06
CA LYS A 222 26.37 36.44 -14.16
C LYS A 222 25.09 36.05 -14.92
N SER A 223 24.83 36.74 -16.03
CA SER A 223 23.68 36.46 -16.90
C SER A 223 23.81 35.10 -17.60
N TYR A 224 25.01 34.73 -18.03
CA TYR A 224 25.31 33.41 -18.57
C TYR A 224 25.06 32.29 -17.55
N GLU A 225 25.53 32.41 -16.30
CA GLU A 225 25.25 31.40 -15.27
C GLU A 225 23.74 31.27 -14.97
N ALA A 226 22.99 32.37 -15.06
CA ALA A 226 21.52 32.34 -14.98
C ALA A 226 20.87 31.61 -16.17
N ALA A 227 21.36 31.84 -17.40
CA ALA A 227 20.90 31.14 -18.59
C ALA A 227 21.17 29.62 -18.50
N LYS A 228 22.40 29.24 -18.15
CA LYS A 228 22.82 27.85 -17.92
C LYS A 228 21.97 27.13 -16.89
N LYS A 229 21.71 27.79 -15.74
CA LYS A 229 20.79 27.23 -14.73
C LYS A 229 19.40 27.00 -15.32
N SER A 230 18.85 28.00 -16.01
CA SER A 230 17.50 27.93 -16.60
C SER A 230 17.38 26.80 -17.63
N ALA A 231 18.41 26.60 -18.46
CA ALA A 231 18.47 25.51 -19.45
C ALA A 231 18.54 24.13 -18.78
N ASN A 232 19.35 23.96 -17.73
CA ASN A 232 19.39 22.72 -16.95
C ASN A 232 18.03 22.41 -16.29
N ASP A 233 17.37 23.42 -15.71
CA ASP A 233 16.06 23.27 -15.08
C ASP A 233 14.98 22.86 -16.11
N ALA A 234 15.02 23.44 -17.32
CA ALA A 234 14.11 23.10 -18.42
C ALA A 234 14.31 21.65 -18.90
N GLU A 235 15.55 21.22 -19.08
CA GLU A 235 15.89 19.85 -19.48
C GLU A 235 15.44 18.83 -18.43
N GLN A 236 15.67 19.11 -17.16
CA GLN A 236 15.24 18.24 -16.07
C GLN A 236 13.70 18.15 -16.00
N ALA A 237 13.00 19.25 -16.21
CA ALA A 237 11.53 19.27 -16.28
C ALA A 237 11.00 18.42 -17.44
N SER A 238 11.59 18.55 -18.64
CA SER A 238 11.25 17.73 -19.80
C SER A 238 11.50 16.23 -19.55
N LYS A 239 12.66 15.86 -18.98
CA LYS A 239 12.96 14.47 -18.61
C LYS A 239 11.96 13.92 -17.59
N ASN A 240 11.56 14.71 -16.60
CA ASN A 240 10.56 14.32 -15.61
C ASN A 240 9.17 14.14 -16.25
N ALA A 241 8.78 15.03 -17.17
CA ALA A 241 7.54 14.88 -17.95
C ALA A 241 7.56 13.58 -18.76
N ALA A 242 8.63 13.32 -19.50
CA ALA A 242 8.79 12.10 -20.29
C ALA A 242 8.72 10.84 -19.41
N ARG A 243 9.35 10.84 -18.22
CA ARG A 243 9.23 9.75 -17.24
C ARG A 243 7.80 9.58 -16.74
N SER A 244 7.09 10.67 -16.45
CA SER A 244 5.69 10.62 -16.04
C SER A 244 4.81 10.02 -17.14
N ILE A 245 5.03 10.38 -18.40
CA ILE A 245 4.33 9.78 -19.55
C ILE A 245 4.68 8.31 -19.65
N ALA A 246 5.95 7.94 -19.59
CA ALA A 246 6.36 6.53 -19.64
C ALA A 246 5.71 5.71 -18.53
N GLN A 247 5.66 6.25 -17.30
CA GLN A 247 4.96 5.62 -16.18
C GLN A 247 3.46 5.50 -16.43
N SER A 248 2.82 6.50 -17.06
CA SER A 248 1.41 6.41 -17.45
C SER A 248 1.17 5.40 -18.59
N LEU A 249 2.10 5.28 -19.54
CA LEU A 249 2.10 4.29 -20.63
C LEU A 249 2.20 2.86 -20.10
N PHE A 250 3.08 2.62 -19.12
CA PHE A 250 3.17 1.32 -18.44
C PHE A 250 1.90 1.01 -17.62
N ARG A 251 1.11 2.04 -17.26
CA ARG A 251 -0.13 1.92 -16.49
C ARG A 251 -1.36 1.92 -17.41
N GLU A 252 -1.46 0.94 -18.33
CA GLU A 252 -2.69 0.55 -19.06
C GLU A 252 -3.69 1.70 -19.34
N VAL A 253 -3.22 2.87 -19.78
CA VAL A 253 -4.13 3.88 -20.27
C VAL A 253 -4.52 3.39 -21.67
N GLU A 254 -5.63 2.66 -21.75
CA GLU A 254 -6.26 2.25 -23.02
C GLU A 254 -6.72 3.47 -23.84
N ASP A 255 -6.73 4.66 -23.23
CA ASP A 255 -7.09 5.91 -23.87
C ASP A 255 -5.96 6.41 -24.80
N ARG A 256 -6.10 6.07 -26.09
CA ARG A 256 -5.19 6.52 -27.16
C ARG A 256 -5.13 8.05 -27.29
N GLU A 257 -6.23 8.76 -27.02
CA GLU A 257 -6.24 10.22 -27.10
C GLU A 257 -5.39 10.83 -25.99
N PHE A 258 -5.48 10.28 -24.78
CA PHE A 258 -4.60 10.69 -23.68
C PHE A 258 -3.12 10.56 -24.06
N LEU A 259 -2.72 9.42 -24.64
CA LEU A 259 -1.33 9.21 -25.07
C LEU A 259 -0.89 10.19 -26.17
N ARG A 260 -1.79 10.54 -27.09
CA ARG A 260 -1.52 11.53 -28.13
C ARG A 260 -1.27 12.90 -27.52
N ILE A 261 -2.13 13.35 -26.61
CA ILE A 261 -2.02 14.64 -25.92
C ILE A 261 -0.73 14.68 -25.08
N SER A 262 -0.45 13.64 -24.29
CA SER A 262 0.76 13.57 -23.49
C SER A 262 2.03 13.67 -24.33
N ARG A 263 2.11 12.92 -25.45
CA ARG A 263 3.26 13.01 -26.37
C ARG A 263 3.40 14.40 -26.98
N GLN A 264 2.30 15.05 -27.34
CA GLN A 264 2.33 16.42 -27.85
C GLN A 264 2.91 17.37 -26.79
N ILE A 265 2.45 17.32 -25.55
CA ILE A 265 2.96 18.22 -24.51
C ILE A 265 4.42 17.93 -24.18
N ALA A 266 4.85 16.65 -24.11
CA ALA A 266 6.27 16.34 -23.93
C ALA A 266 7.14 16.85 -25.09
N SER A 267 6.67 16.74 -26.33
CA SER A 267 7.40 17.30 -27.47
C SER A 267 7.54 18.82 -27.39
N VAL A 268 6.51 19.53 -26.91
CA VAL A 268 6.57 20.97 -26.67
C VAL A 268 7.60 21.28 -25.57
N ALA A 269 7.59 20.55 -24.46
CA ALA A 269 8.57 20.74 -23.38
C ALA A 269 10.01 20.45 -23.84
N GLU A 270 10.22 19.46 -24.70
CA GLU A 270 11.52 19.15 -25.31
C GLU A 270 11.99 20.26 -26.25
N HIS A 271 11.11 20.78 -27.11
CA HIS A 271 11.42 21.92 -27.97
C HIS A 271 11.80 23.18 -27.17
N GLN A 272 11.11 23.44 -26.05
CA GLN A 272 11.42 24.57 -25.17
C GLN A 272 12.75 24.38 -24.43
N ALA A 273 13.03 23.17 -23.95
CA ALA A 273 14.32 22.85 -23.34
C ALA A 273 15.48 23.00 -24.34
N LYS A 274 15.27 22.60 -25.61
CA LYS A 274 16.25 22.80 -26.67
C LYS A 274 16.48 24.29 -26.97
N ALA A 275 15.41 25.08 -27.09
CA ALA A 275 15.54 26.53 -27.30
C ALA A 275 16.36 27.19 -26.17
N ALA A 276 16.10 26.84 -24.91
CA ALA A 276 16.87 27.35 -23.77
C ALA A 276 18.37 26.95 -23.82
N ARG A 277 18.70 25.77 -24.38
CA ARG A 277 20.09 25.33 -24.60
C ARG A 277 20.77 26.10 -25.73
N ASP A 278 20.04 26.39 -26.81
CA ASP A 278 20.54 27.19 -27.92
C ASP A 278 20.82 28.65 -27.47
N ASP A 279 19.96 29.20 -26.61
CA ASP A 279 20.15 30.51 -25.96
C ASP A 279 21.35 30.50 -24.99
N GLU A 280 21.53 29.45 -24.19
CA GLU A 280 22.71 29.26 -23.33
C GLU A 280 24.01 29.25 -24.14
N ALA A 281 24.06 28.48 -25.23
CA ALA A 281 25.23 28.38 -26.08
C ALA A 281 25.58 29.74 -26.71
N THR A 282 24.57 30.45 -27.21
CA THR A 282 24.75 31.80 -27.78
C THR A 282 25.21 32.81 -26.71
N ALA A 283 24.66 32.72 -25.50
CA ALA A 283 25.07 33.54 -24.36
C ALA A 283 26.54 33.30 -23.96
N LYS A 284 26.99 32.04 -24.02
CA LYS A 284 28.38 31.66 -23.77
C LYS A 284 29.33 32.32 -24.77
N ASP A 285 29.06 32.16 -26.07
CA ASP A 285 29.91 32.69 -27.14
C ASP A 285 30.03 34.22 -27.06
N LYS A 286 28.90 34.91 -26.80
CA LYS A 286 28.90 36.37 -26.60
C LYS A 286 29.65 36.81 -25.34
N THR A 287 29.60 36.03 -24.27
CA THR A 287 30.37 36.30 -23.04
C THR A 287 31.87 36.14 -23.28
N GLU A 288 32.28 35.11 -24.03
CA GLU A 288 33.68 34.91 -24.43
C GLU A 288 34.17 36.05 -25.35
N GLN A 289 33.34 36.49 -26.31
CA GLN A 289 33.63 37.64 -27.17
C GLN A 289 33.80 38.93 -26.36
N ALA A 290 32.89 39.19 -25.41
CA ALA A 290 32.94 40.35 -24.51
C ALA A 290 34.23 40.36 -23.67
N SER A 291 34.61 39.20 -23.11
CA SER A 291 35.86 39.04 -22.37
C SER A 291 37.10 39.27 -23.24
N GLY A 292 37.08 38.80 -24.48
CA GLY A 292 38.18 39.02 -25.43
C GLY A 292 38.39 40.50 -25.74
N ILE A 293 37.31 41.24 -26.01
CA ILE A 293 37.37 42.68 -26.26
C ILE A 293 37.84 43.43 -24.99
N ALA A 294 37.31 43.10 -23.82
CA ALA A 294 37.72 43.73 -22.56
C ALA A 294 39.23 43.58 -22.31
N LYS A 295 39.81 42.40 -22.59
CA LYS A 295 41.25 42.17 -22.47
C LYS A 295 42.07 43.07 -23.40
N THR A 296 41.61 43.31 -24.64
CA THR A 296 42.29 44.26 -25.54
C THR A 296 42.28 45.70 -25.03
N ILE A 297 41.25 46.08 -24.26
CA ILE A 297 41.19 47.39 -23.59
C ILE A 297 42.20 47.45 -22.44
N GLU A 298 42.39 46.36 -21.69
CA GLU A 298 43.40 46.29 -20.63
C GLU A 298 44.84 46.37 -21.15
N ASP A 299 45.10 45.80 -22.33
CA ASP A 299 46.43 45.68 -22.94
C ASP A 299 46.96 46.99 -23.57
N GLY A 300 46.19 48.09 -23.53
CA GLY A 300 46.71 49.43 -23.81
C GLY A 300 45.96 50.29 -24.81
N ASP A 301 44.73 49.94 -25.20
CA ASP A 301 43.89 50.88 -25.97
C ASP A 301 43.63 52.15 -25.15
N THR A 302 43.85 53.31 -25.77
CA THR A 302 43.57 54.61 -25.16
C THR A 302 42.67 55.45 -26.07
N GLY A 303 42.05 56.47 -25.49
CA GLY A 303 41.26 57.43 -26.25
C GLY A 303 39.90 56.89 -26.73
N SER A 304 39.47 57.33 -27.90
CA SER A 304 38.11 57.10 -28.42
C SER A 304 37.86 55.65 -28.86
N GLU A 305 38.88 54.91 -29.30
CA GLU A 305 38.74 53.50 -29.70
C GLU A 305 38.40 52.60 -28.49
N ALA A 306 39.05 52.85 -27.35
CA ALA A 306 38.74 52.16 -26.10
C ALA A 306 37.27 52.34 -25.67
N TYR A 307 36.71 53.54 -25.89
CA TYR A 307 35.29 53.80 -25.61
C TYR A 307 34.35 53.09 -26.58
N GLN A 308 34.68 53.03 -27.87
CA GLN A 308 33.88 52.29 -28.86
C GLN A 308 33.84 50.80 -28.52
N ARG A 309 35.01 50.21 -28.19
CA ARG A 309 35.11 48.81 -27.76
C ARG A 309 34.37 48.56 -26.44
N ALA A 310 34.49 49.45 -25.45
CA ALA A 310 33.74 49.34 -24.20
C ALA A 310 32.22 49.35 -24.42
N ASN A 311 31.72 50.20 -25.33
CA ASN A 311 30.30 50.21 -25.71
C ASN A 311 29.88 48.94 -26.47
N GLN A 312 30.78 48.32 -27.24
CA GLN A 312 30.53 47.02 -27.87
C GLN A 312 30.42 45.91 -26.83
N VAL A 313 31.30 45.87 -25.81
CA VAL A 313 31.21 44.94 -24.67
C VAL A 313 29.88 45.12 -23.94
N LYS A 314 29.46 46.37 -23.70
CA LYS A 314 28.17 46.68 -23.08
C LYS A 314 26.99 46.12 -23.90
N THR A 315 27.01 46.31 -25.21
CA THR A 315 25.96 45.79 -26.12
C THR A 315 25.91 44.25 -26.09
N LEU A 316 27.07 43.59 -26.07
CA LEU A 316 27.15 42.12 -25.92
C LEU A 316 26.59 41.66 -24.56
N ALA A 317 26.87 42.39 -23.48
CA ALA A 317 26.34 42.07 -22.15
C ALA A 317 24.81 42.23 -22.09
N GLU A 318 24.25 43.25 -22.73
CA GLU A 318 22.80 43.45 -22.85
C GLU A 318 22.14 42.31 -23.66
N ASP A 319 22.78 41.86 -24.74
CA ASP A 319 22.34 40.71 -25.51
C ASP A 319 22.35 39.40 -24.69
N VAL A 320 23.41 39.17 -23.90
CA VAL A 320 23.50 38.00 -23.01
C VAL A 320 22.40 38.04 -21.95
N ALA A 321 22.12 39.21 -21.38
CA ALA A 321 21.03 39.38 -20.41
C ALA A 321 19.66 39.07 -21.03
N LYS A 322 19.43 39.47 -22.29
CA LYS A 322 18.21 39.14 -23.02
C LYS A 322 18.07 37.64 -23.28
N LEU A 323 19.11 36.97 -23.77
CA LEU A 323 19.11 35.51 -23.97
C LEU A 323 18.86 34.75 -22.67
N ALA A 324 19.42 35.21 -21.55
CA ALA A 324 19.16 34.63 -20.23
C ALA A 324 17.70 34.77 -19.80
N ALA A 325 17.06 35.92 -20.10
CA ALA A 325 15.65 36.14 -19.83
C ALA A 325 14.75 35.23 -20.68
N ASP A 326 15.05 35.12 -21.98
CA ASP A 326 14.33 34.28 -22.94
C ASP A 326 14.45 32.79 -22.53
N ALA A 327 15.65 32.30 -22.21
CA ALA A 327 15.87 30.95 -21.68
C ALA A 327 15.10 30.69 -20.38
N GLY A 328 15.02 31.70 -19.50
CA GLY A 328 14.22 31.64 -18.27
C GLY A 328 12.71 31.53 -18.53
N GLU A 329 12.19 32.21 -19.56
CA GLU A 329 10.79 32.11 -19.98
C GLU A 329 10.48 30.76 -20.63
N GLN A 330 11.35 30.26 -21.50
CA GLN A 330 11.22 28.92 -22.09
C GLN A 330 11.24 27.83 -21.02
N SER A 331 12.12 27.96 -20.02
CA SER A 331 12.18 27.04 -18.89
C SER A 331 10.89 27.04 -18.06
N LYS A 332 10.32 28.22 -17.76
CA LYS A 332 9.01 28.32 -17.09
C LYS A 332 7.91 27.64 -17.89
N ALA A 333 7.85 27.90 -19.19
CA ALA A 333 6.84 27.32 -20.05
C ALA A 333 7.00 25.79 -20.13
N ALA A 334 8.23 25.27 -20.22
CA ALA A 334 8.51 23.84 -20.19
C ALA A 334 8.08 23.20 -18.87
N ILE A 335 8.34 23.87 -17.74
CA ILE A 335 7.93 23.41 -16.40
C ILE A 335 6.40 23.39 -16.27
N GLU A 336 5.70 24.45 -16.69
CA GLU A 336 4.23 24.47 -16.62
C GLU A 336 3.59 23.45 -17.56
N ASN A 337 4.12 23.29 -18.77
CA ASN A 337 3.70 22.22 -19.68
C ASN A 337 3.94 20.84 -19.07
N ALA A 338 5.12 20.60 -18.50
CA ALA A 338 5.44 19.36 -17.80
C ALA A 338 4.49 19.08 -16.63
N LYS A 339 4.11 20.09 -15.84
CA LYS A 339 3.10 19.95 -14.77
C LYS A 339 1.73 19.55 -15.31
N ASN A 340 1.33 20.07 -16.47
CA ASN A 340 0.07 19.70 -17.13
C ASN A 340 0.11 18.29 -17.73
N VAL A 341 1.29 17.73 -18.01
CA VAL A 341 1.46 16.33 -18.45
C VAL A 341 1.29 15.33 -17.33
N VAL A 342 1.68 15.71 -16.10
CA VAL A 342 1.43 14.85 -14.95
C VAL A 342 -0.07 14.68 -14.85
N VAL A 343 -0.54 13.46 -15.14
CA VAL A 343 -1.94 13.09 -14.94
C VAL A 343 -2.28 13.52 -13.53
N ARG A 344 -3.09 14.58 -13.40
CA ARG A 344 -3.77 14.83 -12.14
C ARG A 344 -4.70 13.66 -11.97
N ILE A 345 -4.21 12.66 -11.26
CA ILE A 345 -5.06 11.66 -10.64
C ILE A 345 -5.89 12.50 -9.69
N PRO A 346 -7.21 12.64 -9.92
CA PRO A 346 -8.05 13.41 -9.02
C PRO A 346 -7.85 12.88 -7.61
N ASP A 347 -7.72 13.78 -6.63
CA ASP A 347 -7.58 13.35 -5.25
C ASP A 347 -8.80 12.50 -4.90
N PRO A 348 -8.58 11.34 -4.26
CA PRO A 348 -9.69 10.45 -3.96
C PRO A 348 -10.63 11.17 -2.98
N PRO A 349 -11.96 11.06 -3.16
CA PRO A 349 -12.94 11.68 -2.27
C PRO A 349 -12.92 11.12 -0.84
N ILE A 350 -12.26 9.97 -0.66
CA ILE A 350 -12.15 9.23 0.60
C ILE A 350 -10.67 8.92 0.76
N ASP A 351 -10.06 9.20 1.92
CA ASP A 351 -8.61 8.97 2.10
C ASP A 351 -8.28 7.50 2.41
N SER A 352 -9.17 6.82 3.11
CA SER A 352 -9.04 5.39 3.40
C SER A 352 -10.39 4.77 3.77
N ILE A 353 -10.54 3.48 3.52
CA ILE A 353 -11.65 2.67 4.04
C ILE A 353 -11.07 1.46 4.76
N SER A 354 -11.70 1.04 5.84
CA SER A 354 -11.22 -0.08 6.63
C SER A 354 -12.36 -0.97 7.11
N HIS A 355 -12.11 -2.27 7.18
CA HIS A 355 -13.08 -3.28 7.58
C HIS A 355 -12.42 -4.36 8.42
N SER A 356 -13.19 -4.88 9.36
CA SER A 356 -12.77 -5.96 10.23
C SER A 356 -13.84 -7.05 10.22
N VAL A 357 -13.45 -8.25 9.82
CA VAL A 357 -14.32 -9.44 9.82
C VAL A 357 -13.77 -10.43 10.82
N GLN A 358 -14.63 -10.91 11.72
CA GLN A 358 -14.32 -12.03 12.60
C GLN A 358 -15.16 -13.22 12.19
N PHE A 359 -14.52 -14.36 11.95
CA PHE A 359 -15.20 -15.62 11.70
C PHE A 359 -14.70 -16.70 12.66
N ILE A 360 -15.63 -17.56 13.08
CA ILE A 360 -15.37 -18.61 14.05
C ILE A 360 -15.62 -19.94 13.35
N VAL A 361 -14.56 -20.76 13.24
CA VAL A 361 -14.63 -22.12 12.75
C VAL A 361 -14.60 -23.05 13.95
N THR A 362 -15.75 -23.67 14.27
CA THR A 362 -15.83 -24.66 15.33
C THR A 362 -15.84 -26.06 14.72
N ALA A 363 -14.82 -26.85 15.02
CA ALA A 363 -14.75 -28.27 14.72
C ALA A 363 -14.88 -29.06 16.02
N GLY A 364 -15.88 -29.93 16.11
CA GLY A 364 -16.13 -30.77 17.28
C GLY A 364 -16.14 -32.24 16.90
N ALA A 365 -15.40 -33.05 17.66
CA ALA A 365 -15.52 -34.50 17.65
C ALA A 365 -15.91 -34.96 19.06
N SER A 366 -16.98 -35.74 19.16
CA SER A 366 -17.41 -36.34 20.43
C SER A 366 -17.53 -37.85 20.28
N VAL A 367 -17.00 -38.58 21.26
CA VAL A 367 -17.08 -40.04 21.33
C VAL A 367 -17.81 -40.40 22.63
N ALA A 368 -19.02 -40.94 22.49
CA ALA A 368 -19.89 -41.30 23.60
C ALA A 368 -20.27 -42.79 23.55
N PRO A 369 -19.42 -43.69 24.07
CA PRO A 369 -19.78 -45.10 24.24
C PRO A 369 -20.70 -45.25 25.46
N SER A 370 -21.97 -45.60 25.24
CA SER A 370 -22.89 -45.99 26.31
C SER A 370 -23.01 -47.51 26.39
N TRP A 371 -22.75 -48.08 27.57
CA TRP A 371 -23.04 -49.48 27.87
C TRP A 371 -23.69 -49.60 29.25
N THR A 372 -24.55 -50.59 29.45
CA THR A 372 -25.21 -50.84 30.74
C THR A 372 -25.08 -52.33 31.09
N LEU A 373 -24.38 -52.62 32.18
CA LEU A 373 -24.45 -53.91 32.87
C LEU A 373 -25.46 -53.80 34.01
N VAL A 374 -26.03 -54.95 34.43
CA VAL A 374 -27.14 -55.07 35.41
C VAL A 374 -26.94 -54.28 36.73
N ARG A 375 -25.69 -53.90 37.07
CA ARG A 375 -25.36 -53.06 38.24
C ARG A 375 -24.34 -51.93 37.95
N PHE A 376 -23.95 -51.75 36.69
CA PHE A 376 -22.97 -50.75 36.28
C PHE A 376 -23.49 -50.04 35.04
N ARG A 377 -23.75 -48.75 35.15
CA ARG A 377 -23.88 -47.91 33.96
C ARG A 377 -22.49 -47.43 33.58
N GLY A 378 -22.10 -47.71 32.33
CA GLY A 378 -20.98 -47.02 31.71
C GLY A 378 -21.25 -45.51 31.68
N PRO A 379 -20.21 -44.71 31.41
CA PRO A 379 -20.31 -43.25 31.43
C PRO A 379 -21.52 -42.74 30.64
N THR A 380 -22.45 -42.09 31.34
CA THR A 380 -23.56 -41.37 30.72
C THR A 380 -23.06 -39.96 30.38
N GLY A 381 -22.17 -39.86 29.39
CA GLY A 381 -21.53 -38.62 28.97
C GLY A 381 -20.48 -38.87 27.88
N ASN A 382 -20.05 -37.81 27.19
CA ASN A 382 -18.96 -37.90 26.21
C ASN A 382 -17.69 -38.39 26.93
N LEU A 383 -17.18 -39.57 26.56
CA LEU A 383 -15.97 -40.15 27.15
C LEU A 383 -14.74 -39.29 26.81
N ALA A 384 -14.73 -38.77 25.59
CA ALA A 384 -13.81 -37.74 25.14
C ALA A 384 -14.58 -36.77 24.24
N SER A 385 -14.38 -35.48 24.47
CA SER A 385 -14.81 -34.43 23.56
C SER A 385 -13.62 -33.55 23.23
N VAL A 386 -13.33 -33.42 21.94
CA VAL A 386 -12.36 -32.46 21.45
C VAL A 386 -13.14 -31.40 20.68
N THR A 387 -13.12 -30.17 21.19
CA THR A 387 -13.67 -29.02 20.49
C THR A 387 -12.52 -28.09 20.14
N ALA A 388 -12.27 -27.94 18.85
CA ALA A 388 -11.38 -26.93 18.31
C ALA A 388 -12.24 -25.74 17.89
N THR A 389 -12.04 -24.59 18.53
CA THR A 389 -12.63 -23.33 18.09
C THR A 389 -11.50 -22.47 17.54
N GLN A 390 -11.56 -22.17 16.26
CA GLN A 390 -10.60 -21.28 15.62
C GLN A 390 -11.29 -19.96 15.33
N THR A 391 -10.81 -18.90 15.96
CA THR A 391 -11.27 -17.54 15.74
C THR A 391 -10.29 -16.85 14.84
N HIS A 392 -10.77 -16.41 13.69
CA HIS A 392 -9.96 -15.73 12.69
C HIS A 392 -10.46 -14.31 12.54
N THR A 393 -9.52 -13.37 12.58
CA THR A 393 -9.81 -11.95 12.45
C THR A 393 -9.07 -11.40 11.24
N LEU A 394 -9.81 -10.81 10.33
CA LEU A 394 -9.33 -10.25 9.08
C LEU A 394 -9.52 -8.74 9.11
N ASN A 395 -8.42 -7.99 9.15
CA ASN A 395 -8.42 -6.55 9.08
C ASN A 395 -7.96 -6.13 7.69
N ILE A 396 -8.78 -5.36 7.00
CA ILE A 396 -8.49 -4.86 5.67
C ILE A 396 -8.55 -3.34 5.75
N ALA A 397 -7.54 -2.67 5.23
CA ALA A 397 -7.60 -1.24 4.95
C ALA A 397 -7.15 -0.96 3.53
N LEU A 398 -7.88 -0.10 2.84
CA LEU A 398 -7.50 0.41 1.53
C LEU A 398 -7.24 1.90 1.64
N GLY A 399 -6.28 2.36 0.84
CA GLY A 399 -6.03 3.78 0.65
C GLY A 399 -5.12 4.01 -0.57
N PRO A 400 -4.88 5.27 -0.93
CA PRO A 400 -4.00 5.62 -2.02
C PRO A 400 -2.56 5.17 -1.72
N ARG A 401 -1.83 4.82 -2.78
CA ARG A 401 -0.38 4.62 -2.69
C ARG A 401 0.29 5.98 -2.57
N GLY A 402 1.24 6.12 -1.65
CA GLY A 402 2.00 7.36 -1.50
C GLY A 402 2.85 7.67 -2.73
N ASP A 403 3.18 8.95 -2.91
CA ASP A 403 3.80 9.54 -4.11
C ASP A 403 5.09 8.86 -4.59
N ASN A 404 5.80 8.18 -3.69
CA ASN A 404 7.04 7.47 -4.01
C ASN A 404 6.83 6.00 -4.44
N GLY A 405 5.59 5.58 -4.68
CA GLY A 405 5.24 4.24 -5.19
C GLY A 405 5.51 3.07 -4.23
N ALA A 406 6.24 3.30 -3.14
CA ALA A 406 6.76 2.28 -2.22
C ALA A 406 6.17 2.34 -0.80
N ARG A 407 5.40 3.37 -0.45
CA ARG A 407 4.82 3.51 0.89
C ARG A 407 3.31 3.70 0.79
N TYR A 408 2.56 2.99 1.63
CA TYR A 408 1.13 3.25 1.85
C TYR A 408 0.94 4.69 2.29
N SER A 409 -0.23 5.28 1.99
CA SER A 409 -0.61 6.50 2.69
C SER A 409 -0.48 6.27 4.19
N GLN A 410 0.08 7.25 4.90
CA GLN A 410 0.17 7.15 6.36
C GLN A 410 -1.21 6.95 6.99
N GLU A 411 -2.27 7.41 6.32
CA GLU A 411 -3.67 7.21 6.71
C GLU A 411 -4.09 5.75 6.69
N ALA A 412 -3.80 4.99 5.62
CA ALA A 412 -4.15 3.56 5.59
C ALA A 412 -3.46 2.78 6.72
N VAL A 413 -2.20 3.13 7.03
CA VAL A 413 -1.46 2.56 8.15
C VAL A 413 -2.08 2.97 9.49
N ARG A 414 -2.46 4.24 9.65
CA ARG A 414 -3.14 4.74 10.85
C ARG A 414 -4.51 4.08 11.04
N ALA A 415 -5.28 3.87 9.97
CA ALA A 415 -6.57 3.19 10.02
C ALA A 415 -6.42 1.75 10.54
N LEU A 416 -5.41 1.01 10.06
CA LEU A 416 -5.09 -0.32 10.58
C LEU A 416 -4.64 -0.31 12.04
N GLN A 417 -3.78 0.64 12.43
CA GLN A 417 -3.37 0.77 13.82
C GLN A 417 -4.57 1.05 14.73
N ASN A 418 -5.51 1.89 14.30
CA ASN A 418 -6.72 2.19 15.04
C ASN A 418 -7.63 0.96 15.18
N LEU A 419 -7.81 0.17 14.11
CA LEU A 419 -8.56 -1.09 14.18
C LEU A 419 -7.92 -2.09 15.14
N THR A 420 -6.59 -2.26 15.08
CA THR A 420 -5.86 -3.13 15.99
C THR A 420 -6.01 -2.70 17.45
N ILE A 421 -5.95 -1.39 17.72
CA ILE A 421 -6.17 -0.85 19.08
C ILE A 421 -7.60 -1.12 19.55
N GLN A 422 -8.60 -0.98 18.68
CA GLN A 422 -9.99 -1.28 19.02
C GLN A 422 -10.18 -2.77 19.35
N GLN A 423 -9.53 -3.68 18.60
CA GLN A 423 -9.57 -5.11 18.88
C GLN A 423 -8.92 -5.46 20.22
N ILE A 424 -7.77 -4.86 20.53
CA ILE A 424 -7.12 -5.06 21.83
C ILE A 424 -8.03 -4.59 22.98
N ARG A 425 -8.79 -3.50 22.79
CA ARG A 425 -9.75 -3.03 23.80
C ARG A 425 -10.98 -3.91 23.96
N LEU A 426 -11.39 -4.62 22.92
CA LEU A 426 -12.57 -5.48 22.92
C LEU A 426 -12.25 -6.94 23.25
N ALA A 427 -10.97 -7.31 23.34
CA ALA A 427 -10.54 -8.62 23.80
C ALA A 427 -10.89 -8.76 25.31
N PRO A 428 -11.79 -9.70 25.67
CA PRO A 428 -12.25 -9.90 27.05
C PRO A 428 -11.19 -10.52 27.98
#